data_AF-A0A3A8FQP8-F1
#
_entry.id   AF-A0A3A8FQP8-F1
#
_cell.length_a   1.000
_cell.length_b   1.000
_cell.length_c   1.000
_cell.angle_alpha   90.00
_cell.angle_beta   90.00
_cell.angle_gamma   90.00
#
_symmetry.space_group_name_H-M   'P 1'
#
loop_
_entity.id
_entity.type
_entity.pdbx_description
1 polymer ?
#
loop_
_entity_poly.entity_id
_entity_poly.type
_entity_poly.pdbx_seq_one_letter_code
_entity_poly.pdbx_strand_id
1 'polypeptide(L)'
;MNAQLQNNRPANPVASFNAFMQKHKSQLELALPKHLNADRMVRLSLTAFSQNPALQRCDPKTIFGSIIVASQLGLEIGVNGQGYLVPYKTNCTFVPGWKGLVDLANRGGRCTVWTGAVYEGDEFDYMLGDSPYCKHKPCGEFEESKLTHVYAIGRVKDSEMPVIEVWPIKKVHAHFKKTVVPALQPNHYSKKHLEAYAKKVALLQVLKYMPQSIEMSNAVDVSYAAESGKGVTIDGDFITVDQSQNDEQETNDQNSTQNDAPSFEQEQQVAQQVQEVEVDYAPTFAQIKHGILTAKSPAHLDVMEDQAMDHANKDERKQLMTLIKAQSAKFQPAAEVQESKKPEPAADEVPPVQEVAEKKQTSTEVRKAMLEQISGMKNAKDLKTIIPFIQGHEILTAAHKTYLINTIEHEIGELTKPAEQPATQAPAVNEIKSKSTANGLKISIESAQTVEALTDIAQTIRDSKPNMTIDHLNDVLNTYQLRKKFLEDQQDMFAGVPDLTWTDSAIKQIESAKNQDDINAVYTDPQFEEQSDKDKQRLNLAAQKRESELFG
;
A
#
# COMPACT_ATOMS: atom_id res chain seq x y z
N MET A 1 5.09 46.15 26.88
CA MET A 1 3.86 45.53 26.36
C MET A 1 4.20 44.99 24.98
N ASN A 2 4.32 43.66 24.90
CA ASN A 2 4.24 42.74 23.75
C ASN A 2 4.68 43.28 22.37
N ALA A 3 5.83 42.89 21.80
CA ALA A 3 6.23 41.54 21.37
C ALA A 3 5.13 40.81 20.57
N GLN A 4 4.91 41.22 19.32
CA GLN A 4 4.22 40.41 18.29
C GLN A 4 4.52 40.96 16.88
N LEU A 5 5.79 40.83 16.46
CA LEU A 5 6.14 40.75 15.04
C LEU A 5 6.72 39.34 14.85
N GLN A 6 5.86 38.33 14.83
CA GLN A 6 6.25 36.98 14.44
C GLN A 6 6.20 36.88 12.92
N ASN A 7 7.40 36.80 12.32
CA ASN A 7 7.76 36.10 11.10
C ASN A 7 6.61 35.39 10.35
N ASN A 8 6.06 36.04 9.33
CA ASN A 8 5.33 35.34 8.27
C ASN A 8 6.35 34.92 7.20
N ARG A 9 7.13 33.87 7.49
CA ARG A 9 7.96 33.19 6.48
C ARG A 9 7.03 32.45 5.52
N PRO A 10 7.31 32.42 4.19
CA PRO A 10 6.59 31.53 3.29
C PRO A 10 6.71 30.10 3.84
N ALA A 11 5.56 29.45 4.05
CA ALA A 11 5.52 28.15 4.70
C ALA A 11 6.35 27.15 3.86
N ASN A 12 7.42 26.63 4.44
CA ASN A 12 8.23 25.60 3.82
C ASN A 12 7.31 24.43 3.42
N PRO A 13 7.18 24.06 2.13
CA PRO A 13 6.27 23.00 1.68
C PRO A 13 6.45 21.69 2.46
N VAL A 14 7.69 21.35 2.82
CA VAL A 14 8.01 20.16 3.63
C VAL A 14 7.51 20.31 5.07
N ALA A 15 7.57 21.51 5.64
CA ALA A 15 7.05 21.76 6.99
C ALA A 15 5.52 21.71 7.02
N SER A 16 4.86 22.27 6.01
CA SER A 16 3.41 22.20 5.85
C SER A 16 2.94 20.76 5.66
N PHE A 17 3.62 20.00 4.80
CA PHE A 17 3.31 18.58 4.58
C PHE A 17 3.57 17.74 5.83
N ASN A 18 4.63 18.03 6.60
CA ASN A 18 4.84 17.38 7.91
C ASN A 18 3.69 17.67 8.88
N ALA A 19 3.27 18.93 9.01
CA ALA A 19 2.14 19.29 9.88
C ALA A 19 0.85 18.56 9.46
N PHE A 20 0.61 18.44 8.15
CA PHE A 20 -0.47 17.65 7.60
C PHE A 20 -0.36 16.16 7.99
N MET A 21 0.80 15.53 7.77
CA MET A 21 1.01 14.12 8.13
C MET A 21 0.85 13.86 9.62
N GLN A 22 1.31 14.78 10.49
CA GLN A 22 1.14 14.66 11.94
C GLN A 22 -0.33 14.75 12.34
N LYS A 23 -1.11 15.65 11.72
CA LYS A 23 -2.56 15.78 11.94
C LYS A 23 -3.30 14.47 11.60
N HIS A 24 -2.87 13.78 10.55
CA HIS A 24 -3.50 12.55 10.07
C HIS A 24 -2.82 11.25 10.54
N LYS A 25 -1.87 11.34 11.49
CA LYS A 25 -1.09 10.20 11.95
C LYS A 25 -1.95 9.07 12.54
N SER A 26 -3.04 9.39 13.25
CA SER A 26 -3.95 8.38 13.81
C SER A 26 -4.63 7.53 12.74
N GLN A 27 -4.99 8.12 11.61
CA GLN A 27 -5.55 7.40 10.46
C GLN A 27 -4.50 6.48 9.83
N LEU A 28 -3.26 6.96 9.72
CA LEU A 28 -2.13 6.15 9.25
C LEU A 28 -1.82 4.96 10.17
N GLU A 29 -1.91 5.14 11.48
CA GLU A 29 -1.73 4.07 12.47
C GLU A 29 -2.79 2.97 12.34
N LEU A 30 -4.04 3.33 12.04
CA LEU A 30 -5.12 2.37 11.81
C LEU A 30 -4.92 1.55 10.52
N ALA A 31 -4.27 2.14 9.52
CA ALA A 31 -4.00 1.49 8.24
C ALA A 31 -2.78 0.56 8.24
N LEU A 32 -1.89 0.69 9.23
CA LEU A 32 -0.63 -0.04 9.24
C LEU A 32 -0.75 -1.44 9.87
N PRO A 33 -0.15 -2.46 9.25
CA PRO A 33 0.08 -3.74 9.91
C PRO A 33 0.85 -3.58 11.23
N LYS A 34 0.55 -4.44 12.21
CA LYS A 34 1.13 -4.38 13.57
C LYS A 34 2.66 -4.35 13.65
N HIS A 35 3.35 -4.80 12.59
CA HIS A 35 4.81 -4.87 12.52
C HIS A 35 5.45 -3.61 11.91
N LEU A 36 4.66 -2.67 11.39
CA LEU A 36 5.12 -1.40 10.83
C LEU A 36 4.84 -0.25 11.79
N ASN A 37 5.66 0.80 11.69
CA ASN A 37 5.62 1.94 12.60
C ASN A 37 5.21 3.22 11.83
N ALA A 38 4.18 3.91 12.32
CA ALA A 38 3.66 5.11 11.68
C ALA A 38 4.69 6.26 11.60
N ASP A 39 5.49 6.49 12.65
CA ASP A 39 6.55 7.51 12.61
C ASP A 39 7.59 7.21 11.53
N ARG A 40 7.90 5.93 11.30
CA ARG A 40 8.79 5.51 10.22
C ARG A 40 8.17 5.83 8.86
N MET A 41 6.90 5.47 8.64
CA MET A 41 6.21 5.77 7.38
C MET A 41 6.14 7.29 7.13
N VAL A 42 5.78 8.10 8.12
CA VAL A 42 5.77 9.57 8.00
C VAL A 42 7.14 10.10 7.59
N ARG A 43 8.23 9.63 8.21
CA ARG A 43 9.59 10.04 7.84
C ARG A 43 9.92 9.67 6.40
N LEU A 44 9.61 8.44 5.97
CA LEU A 44 9.86 7.99 4.60
C LEU A 44 9.08 8.81 3.57
N SER A 45 7.80 9.08 3.85
CA SER A 45 6.97 9.95 3.02
C SER A 45 7.53 11.38 2.94
N LEU A 46 8.01 11.94 4.04
CA LEU A 46 8.65 13.26 4.06
C LEU A 46 9.94 13.29 3.25
N THR A 47 10.76 12.24 3.34
CA THR A 47 11.97 12.11 2.52
C THR A 47 11.62 12.06 1.04
N ALA A 48 10.65 11.24 0.64
CA ALA A 48 10.20 11.16 -0.76
C ALA A 48 9.64 12.50 -1.27
N PHE A 49 8.80 13.16 -0.47
CA PHE A 49 8.23 14.48 -0.79
C PHE A 49 9.30 15.57 -0.92
N SER A 50 10.31 15.57 -0.04
CA SER A 50 11.40 16.54 -0.08
C SER A 50 12.33 16.35 -1.28
N GLN A 51 12.52 15.10 -1.73
CA GLN A 51 13.43 14.77 -2.83
C GLN A 51 12.81 14.98 -4.21
N ASN A 52 11.48 15.00 -4.32
CA ASN A 52 10.78 15.10 -5.60
C ASN A 52 9.93 16.40 -5.69
N PRO A 53 10.41 17.45 -6.37
CA PRO A 53 9.65 18.69 -6.57
C PRO A 53 8.30 18.51 -7.26
N ALA A 54 8.12 17.45 -8.06
CA ALA A 54 6.83 17.16 -8.66
C ALA A 54 5.79 16.69 -7.62
N LEU A 55 6.20 15.97 -6.58
CA LEU A 55 5.30 15.64 -5.46
C LEU A 55 4.86 16.87 -4.68
N GLN A 56 5.69 17.92 -4.62
CA GLN A 56 5.33 19.18 -3.94
C GLN A 56 4.25 19.98 -4.67
N ARG A 57 4.01 19.68 -5.96
CA ARG A 57 2.94 20.25 -6.77
C ARG A 57 1.65 19.41 -6.74
N CYS A 58 1.69 18.22 -6.13
CA CYS A 58 0.52 17.38 -6.01
C CYS A 58 -0.39 17.84 -4.87
N ASP A 59 -1.69 17.54 -4.98
CA ASP A 59 -2.64 17.71 -3.87
C ASP A 59 -2.20 16.81 -2.69
N PRO A 60 -1.91 17.40 -1.51
CA PRO A 60 -1.55 16.64 -0.31
C PRO A 60 -2.52 15.51 0.04
N LYS A 61 -3.81 15.63 -0.29
CA LYS A 61 -4.82 14.57 -0.08
C LYS A 61 -4.51 13.32 -0.88
N THR A 62 -4.11 13.48 -2.15
CA THR A 62 -3.78 12.34 -3.03
C THR A 62 -2.48 11.66 -2.62
N ILE A 63 -1.52 12.44 -2.10
CA ILE A 63 -0.28 11.92 -1.51
C ILE A 63 -0.62 11.09 -0.28
N PHE A 64 -1.49 11.61 0.60
CA PHE A 64 -1.92 10.89 1.80
C PHE A 64 -2.67 9.60 1.47
N GLY A 65 -3.62 9.64 0.52
CA GLY A 65 -4.32 8.45 0.05
C GLY A 65 -3.35 7.39 -0.46
N SER A 66 -2.35 7.79 -1.27
CA SER A 66 -1.28 6.90 -1.74
C SER A 66 -0.45 6.30 -0.61
N ILE A 67 -0.18 7.07 0.46
CA ILE A 67 0.53 6.58 1.65
C ILE A 67 -0.33 5.57 2.43
N ILE A 68 -1.63 5.79 2.54
CA ILE A 68 -2.57 4.85 3.17
C ILE A 68 -2.60 3.53 2.40
N VAL A 69 -2.70 3.59 1.07
CA VAL A 69 -2.64 2.39 0.20
C VAL A 69 -1.34 1.61 0.45
N ALA A 70 -0.19 2.28 0.43
CA ALA A 70 1.10 1.66 0.70
C ALA A 70 1.13 0.98 2.09
N SER A 71 0.56 1.66 3.08
CA SER A 71 0.51 1.21 4.48
C SER A 71 -0.35 -0.04 4.64
N GLN A 72 -1.54 -0.08 4.03
CA GLN A 72 -2.44 -1.24 4.06
C GLN A 72 -1.82 -2.47 3.40
N LEU A 73 -1.03 -2.27 2.33
CA LEU A 73 -0.28 -3.34 1.68
C LEU A 73 0.95 -3.78 2.50
N GLY A 74 1.33 -3.03 3.54
CA GLY A 74 2.54 -3.28 4.32
C GLY A 74 3.83 -3.06 3.51
N LEU A 75 3.81 -2.09 2.59
CA LEU A 75 4.93 -1.71 1.73
C LEU A 75 5.49 -0.34 2.14
N GLU A 76 6.81 -0.25 2.26
CA GLU A 76 7.48 1.01 2.58
C GLU A 76 7.76 1.84 1.32
N ILE A 77 7.57 3.15 1.44
CA ILE A 77 7.80 4.10 0.35
C ILE A 77 9.28 4.42 0.24
N GLY A 78 9.85 4.29 -0.97
CA GLY A 78 11.22 4.71 -1.27
C GLY A 78 12.31 3.85 -0.63
N VAL A 79 11.96 2.77 0.08
CA VAL A 79 12.91 1.85 0.72
C VAL A 79 12.99 0.57 -0.07
N ASN A 80 14.21 0.15 -0.43
CA ASN A 80 14.51 -1.13 -1.09
C ASN A 80 13.64 -1.43 -2.33
N GLY A 81 13.14 -0.38 -2.99
CA GLY A 81 12.23 -0.49 -4.13
C GLY A 81 10.91 -1.21 -3.85
N GLN A 82 10.40 -1.16 -2.61
CA GLN A 82 9.13 -1.78 -2.23
C GLN A 82 7.93 -1.06 -2.85
N GLY A 83 7.92 0.26 -2.83
CA GLY A 83 6.87 1.07 -3.43
C GLY A 83 7.30 2.51 -3.65
N TYR A 84 6.60 3.19 -4.55
CA TYR A 84 6.95 4.53 -5.00
C TYR A 84 5.71 5.43 -5.02
N LEU A 85 5.91 6.70 -4.69
CA LEU A 85 4.93 7.76 -4.93
C LEU A 85 5.23 8.37 -6.29
N VAL A 86 4.32 8.19 -7.25
CA VAL A 86 4.48 8.66 -8.62
C VAL A 86 3.53 9.84 -8.86
N PRO A 87 4.05 11.03 -9.18
CA PRO A 87 3.21 12.17 -9.54
C PRO A 87 2.73 12.05 -10.98
N TYR A 88 1.41 12.17 -11.17
CA TYR A 88 0.77 12.36 -12.46
C TYR A 88 0.04 13.70 -12.45
N LYS A 89 0.63 14.70 -13.11
CA LYS A 89 0.18 16.10 -13.05
C LYS A 89 0.09 16.59 -11.60
N THR A 90 -1.11 16.92 -11.12
CA THR A 90 -1.40 17.41 -9.76
C THR A 90 -1.80 16.29 -8.78
N ASN A 91 -1.87 15.04 -9.23
CA ASN A 91 -2.27 13.91 -8.39
C ASN A 91 -1.08 12.98 -8.13
N CYS A 92 -1.04 12.40 -6.93
CA CYS A 92 -0.06 11.36 -6.58
C CYS A 92 -0.72 9.99 -6.57
N THR A 93 -0.05 9.00 -7.17
CA THR A 93 -0.46 7.60 -7.20
C THR A 93 0.63 6.73 -6.59
N PHE A 94 0.24 5.80 -5.72
CA PHE A 94 1.14 4.76 -5.22
C PHE A 94 1.32 3.66 -6.26
N VAL A 95 2.58 3.32 -6.55
CA VAL A 95 2.93 2.20 -7.44
C VAL A 95 3.79 1.20 -6.67
N PRO A 96 3.30 -0.03 -6.47
CA PRO A 96 4.10 -1.11 -5.92
C PRO A 96 5.32 -1.39 -6.81
N GLY A 97 6.49 -1.45 -6.19
CA GLY A 97 7.72 -1.83 -6.87
C GLY A 97 7.82 -3.35 -6.99
N TRP A 98 8.57 -3.84 -7.99
CA TRP A 98 8.74 -5.29 -8.17
C TRP A 98 9.39 -5.96 -6.95
N LYS A 99 10.32 -5.29 -6.26
CA LYS A 99 10.93 -5.81 -5.02
C LYS A 99 9.91 -5.93 -3.90
N GLY A 100 8.94 -5.02 -3.81
CA GLY A 100 7.85 -5.10 -2.85
C GLY A 100 6.92 -6.28 -3.14
N LEU A 101 6.59 -6.52 -4.41
CA LEU A 101 5.81 -7.68 -4.83
C LEU A 101 6.54 -9.00 -4.54
N VAL A 102 7.86 -9.05 -4.75
CA VAL A 102 8.68 -10.22 -4.38
C VAL A 102 8.65 -10.45 -2.88
N ASP A 103 8.83 -9.40 -2.08
CA ASP A 103 8.79 -9.48 -0.62
C ASP A 103 7.42 -9.97 -0.13
N LEU A 104 6.32 -9.39 -0.62
CA LEU A 104 4.96 -9.82 -0.27
C LEU A 104 4.69 -11.29 -0.58
N ALA A 105 5.10 -11.76 -1.76
CA ALA A 105 4.96 -13.18 -2.12
C ALA A 105 5.77 -14.09 -1.17
N ASN A 106 7.00 -13.71 -0.85
CA ASN A 106 7.90 -14.52 -0.02
C ASN A 106 7.50 -14.53 1.47
N ARG A 107 6.90 -13.45 2.00
CA ARG A 107 6.45 -13.33 3.40
C ARG A 107 5.52 -14.46 3.83
N GLY A 108 4.68 -14.95 2.91
CA GLY A 108 3.71 -15.99 3.21
C GLY A 108 4.30 -17.39 3.40
N GLY A 109 5.56 -17.63 3.01
CA GLY A 109 6.23 -18.94 3.13
C GLY A 109 5.62 -20.07 2.30
N ARG A 110 4.59 -19.78 1.50
CA ARG A 110 3.88 -20.73 0.62
C ARG A 110 4.47 -20.77 -0.80
N CYS A 111 5.19 -19.73 -1.19
CA CYS A 111 5.91 -19.69 -2.44
C CYS A 111 7.15 -18.81 -2.31
N THR A 112 8.06 -18.96 -3.26
CA THR A 112 9.17 -18.05 -3.47
C THR A 112 9.15 -17.55 -4.90
N VAL A 113 9.37 -16.26 -5.11
CA VAL A 113 9.48 -15.66 -6.44
C VAL A 113 10.79 -14.92 -6.61
N TRP A 114 11.32 -14.92 -7.82
CA TRP A 114 12.45 -14.08 -8.20
C TRP A 114 12.26 -13.55 -9.62
N THR A 115 13.03 -12.51 -9.96
CA THR A 115 13.07 -11.93 -11.31
C THR A 115 14.51 -11.73 -11.76
N GLY A 116 14.75 -11.77 -13.07
CA GLY A 116 16.05 -11.44 -13.66
C GLY A 116 15.90 -10.67 -14.97
N ALA A 117 16.99 -10.00 -15.34
CA ALA A 117 17.18 -9.33 -16.62
C ALA A 117 18.35 -10.01 -17.33
N VAL A 118 18.24 -10.13 -18.66
CA VAL A 118 19.21 -10.80 -19.52
C VAL A 118 19.68 -9.78 -20.55
N TYR A 119 20.98 -9.61 -20.66
CA TYR A 119 21.63 -8.66 -21.54
C TYR A 119 22.32 -9.36 -22.69
N GLU A 120 22.70 -8.58 -23.71
CA GLU A 120 23.55 -9.09 -24.79
C GLU A 120 24.86 -9.65 -24.23
N GLY A 121 25.23 -10.86 -24.67
CA GLY A 121 26.43 -11.55 -24.20
C GLY A 121 26.21 -12.51 -23.03
N ASP A 122 25.05 -12.49 -22.37
CA ASP A 122 24.73 -13.45 -21.31
C ASP A 122 24.57 -14.88 -21.86
N GLU A 123 25.04 -15.87 -21.11
CA GLU A 123 24.71 -17.27 -21.37
C GLU A 123 23.29 -17.54 -20.86
N PHE A 124 22.32 -17.57 -21.78
CA PHE A 124 20.89 -17.68 -21.46
C PHE A 124 20.22 -18.82 -22.26
N ASP A 125 19.64 -19.78 -21.53
CA ASP A 125 18.93 -20.93 -22.08
C ASP A 125 17.66 -21.20 -21.25
N TYR A 126 16.52 -21.32 -21.92
CA TYR A 126 15.24 -21.56 -21.26
C TYR A 126 14.35 -22.46 -22.11
N MET A 127 13.53 -23.25 -21.42
CA MET A 127 12.50 -24.08 -22.02
C MET A 127 11.22 -23.90 -21.23
N LEU A 128 10.13 -23.69 -21.95
CA LEU A 128 8.77 -23.75 -21.43
C LEU A 128 8.16 -25.09 -21.85
N GLY A 129 7.15 -25.59 -21.14
CA GLY A 129 6.49 -26.86 -21.47
C GLY A 129 6.29 -27.74 -20.25
N ASP A 130 6.45 -29.06 -20.43
CA ASP A 130 6.26 -30.08 -19.38
C ASP A 130 7.48 -30.24 -18.45
N SER A 131 8.66 -29.81 -18.89
CA SER A 131 9.89 -29.80 -18.07
C SER A 131 10.56 -28.42 -18.07
N PRO A 132 9.87 -27.36 -17.60
CA PRO A 132 10.34 -26.00 -17.69
C PRO A 132 11.65 -25.76 -16.94
N TYR A 133 12.54 -24.99 -17.56
CA TYR A 133 13.74 -24.48 -16.92
C TYR A 133 14.09 -23.09 -17.45
N CYS A 134 14.86 -22.35 -16.68
CA CYS A 134 15.46 -21.08 -17.08
C CYS A 134 16.84 -20.99 -16.42
N LYS A 135 17.88 -21.06 -17.24
CA LYS A 135 19.29 -21.01 -16.86
C LYS A 135 19.87 -19.71 -17.38
N HIS A 136 20.46 -18.95 -16.47
CA HIS A 136 21.01 -17.65 -16.78
C HIS A 136 22.34 -17.48 -16.06
N LYS A 137 23.39 -17.16 -16.81
CA LYS A 137 24.72 -16.84 -16.30
C LYS A 137 25.14 -15.48 -16.87
N PRO A 138 25.10 -14.42 -16.06
CA PRO A 138 25.44 -13.07 -16.48
C PRO A 138 26.89 -12.94 -16.92
N CYS A 139 27.14 -12.14 -17.94
CA CYS A 139 28.48 -11.77 -18.40
C CYS A 139 29.01 -10.47 -17.76
N GLY A 140 28.19 -9.82 -16.92
CA GLY A 140 28.53 -8.56 -16.23
C GLY A 140 28.07 -7.29 -16.96
N GLU A 141 27.30 -7.43 -18.03
CA GLU A 141 26.61 -6.32 -18.72
C GLU A 141 25.39 -5.85 -17.91
N PHE A 142 25.12 -4.54 -17.95
CA PHE A 142 24.03 -3.90 -17.23
C PHE A 142 23.44 -2.67 -17.95
N GLU A 143 23.94 -2.33 -19.15
CA GLU A 143 23.38 -1.23 -19.95
C GLU A 143 21.95 -1.53 -20.40
N GLU A 144 21.02 -0.62 -20.12
CA GLU A 144 19.60 -0.79 -20.42
C GLU A 144 19.32 -1.00 -21.92
N SER A 145 20.12 -0.40 -22.81
CA SER A 145 20.02 -0.55 -24.26
C SER A 145 20.31 -1.97 -24.76
N LYS A 146 21.07 -2.76 -23.98
CA LYS A 146 21.43 -4.15 -24.29
C LYS A 146 20.51 -5.16 -23.61
N LEU A 147 19.43 -4.70 -22.96
CA LEU A 147 18.45 -5.58 -22.34
C LEU A 147 17.68 -6.37 -23.41
N THR A 148 17.86 -7.69 -23.43
CA THR A 148 17.25 -8.56 -24.45
C THR A 148 15.98 -9.26 -23.93
N HIS A 149 16.02 -9.76 -22.70
CA HIS A 149 14.94 -10.50 -22.07
C HIS A 149 14.82 -10.14 -20.60
N VAL A 150 13.62 -10.37 -20.06
CA VAL A 150 13.40 -10.45 -18.62
C VAL A 150 12.69 -11.75 -18.30
N TYR A 151 12.89 -12.24 -17.10
CA TYR A 151 12.20 -13.43 -16.63
C TYR A 151 11.77 -13.30 -15.18
N ALA A 152 10.76 -14.08 -14.83
CA ALA A 152 10.35 -14.31 -13.47
C ALA A 152 10.15 -15.81 -13.24
N ILE A 153 10.46 -16.26 -12.02
CA ILE A 153 10.35 -17.66 -11.63
C ILE A 153 9.69 -17.72 -10.27
N GLY A 154 8.62 -18.48 -10.19
CA GLY A 154 7.93 -18.76 -8.94
C GLY A 154 7.97 -20.25 -8.63
N ARG A 155 8.18 -20.57 -7.36
CA ARG A 155 8.08 -21.94 -6.83
C ARG A 155 7.04 -21.96 -5.74
N VAL A 156 6.02 -22.77 -5.93
CA VAL A 156 5.07 -23.09 -4.88
C VAL A 156 5.71 -24.14 -3.98
N LYS A 157 5.54 -23.99 -2.67
CA LYS A 157 6.01 -24.98 -1.70
C LYS A 157 5.38 -26.34 -2.04
N ASP A 158 6.19 -27.39 -2.00
CA ASP A 158 5.80 -28.77 -2.31
C ASP A 158 5.38 -29.01 -3.79
N SER A 159 5.54 -28.02 -4.68
CA SER A 159 5.40 -28.21 -6.13
C SER A 159 6.72 -28.68 -6.73
N GLU A 160 6.64 -29.72 -7.56
CA GLU A 160 7.80 -30.23 -8.30
C GLU A 160 8.25 -29.25 -9.39
N MET A 161 7.29 -28.62 -10.06
CA MET A 161 7.57 -27.76 -11.22
C MET A 161 7.49 -26.27 -10.86
N PRO A 162 8.45 -25.45 -11.31
CA PRO A 162 8.37 -24.00 -11.19
C PRO A 162 7.44 -23.40 -12.24
N VAL A 163 6.84 -22.26 -11.92
CA VAL A 163 6.17 -21.39 -12.90
C VAL A 163 7.22 -20.42 -13.43
N ILE A 164 7.46 -20.44 -14.74
CA ILE A 164 8.48 -19.62 -15.40
C ILE A 164 7.82 -18.77 -16.47
N GLU A 165 8.10 -17.47 -16.43
CA GLU A 165 7.74 -16.53 -17.49
C GLU A 165 9.01 -15.87 -18.02
N VAL A 166 9.24 -16.00 -19.32
CA VAL A 166 10.35 -15.34 -20.03
C VAL A 166 9.77 -14.46 -21.11
N TRP A 167 10.14 -13.18 -21.09
CA TRP A 167 9.62 -12.17 -22.01
C TRP A 167 10.79 -11.48 -22.73
N PRO A 168 10.86 -11.54 -24.06
CA PRO A 168 11.77 -10.68 -24.80
C PRO A 168 11.35 -9.22 -24.66
N ILE A 169 12.29 -8.29 -24.72
CA ILE A 169 12.03 -6.87 -24.46
C ILE A 169 10.95 -6.29 -25.41
N LYS A 170 10.89 -6.77 -26.65
CA LYS A 170 9.83 -6.43 -27.62
C LYS A 170 8.41 -6.75 -27.12
N LYS A 171 8.24 -7.84 -26.36
CA LYS A 171 6.95 -8.23 -25.78
C LYS A 171 6.58 -7.30 -24.63
N VAL A 172 7.57 -6.86 -23.85
CA VAL A 172 7.37 -5.84 -22.80
C VAL A 172 6.91 -4.51 -23.41
N HIS A 173 7.54 -4.05 -24.49
CA HIS A 173 7.12 -2.83 -25.19
C HIS A 173 5.70 -2.94 -25.76
N ALA A 174 5.35 -4.09 -26.35
CA ALA A 174 3.99 -4.33 -26.84
C ALA A 174 2.96 -4.33 -25.70
N HIS A 175 3.32 -4.92 -24.55
CA HIS A 175 2.47 -4.91 -23.36
C HIS A 175 2.29 -3.50 -22.79
N PHE A 176 3.36 -2.71 -22.74
CA PHE A 176 3.32 -1.31 -22.32
C PHE A 176 2.32 -0.51 -23.17
N LYS A 177 2.47 -0.56 -24.49
CA LYS A 177 1.59 0.16 -25.43
C LYS A 177 0.12 -0.24 -25.29
N LYS A 178 -0.15 -1.50 -24.95
CA LYS A 178 -1.51 -2.04 -24.78
C LYS A 178 -2.12 -1.72 -23.41
N THR A 179 -1.33 -1.74 -22.35
CA THR A 179 -1.83 -1.78 -20.96
C THR A 179 -1.77 -0.42 -20.30
N VAL A 180 -0.75 0.39 -20.63
CA VAL A 180 -0.61 1.74 -20.11
C VAL A 180 -1.48 2.67 -20.93
N VAL A 181 -2.38 3.42 -20.29
CA VAL A 181 -3.26 4.33 -21.00
C VAL A 181 -2.47 5.42 -21.75
N PRO A 182 -2.90 5.84 -22.95
CA PRO A 182 -2.13 6.76 -23.80
C PRO A 182 -1.68 8.05 -23.08
N ALA A 183 -2.53 8.61 -22.21
CA ALA A 183 -2.23 9.81 -21.44
C ALA A 183 -1.02 9.68 -20.50
N LEU A 184 -0.74 8.46 -20.01
CA LEU A 184 0.39 8.20 -19.10
C LEU A 184 1.67 7.80 -19.84
N GLN A 185 1.58 7.34 -21.09
CA GLN A 185 2.73 6.78 -21.81
C GLN A 185 3.94 7.72 -21.97
N PRO A 186 3.79 9.03 -22.26
CA PRO A 186 4.93 9.92 -22.49
C PRO A 186 5.82 10.12 -21.25
N ASN A 187 5.19 10.21 -20.07
CA ASN A 187 5.86 10.54 -18.80
C ASN A 187 5.95 9.32 -17.85
N HIS A 188 5.74 8.12 -18.38
CA HIS A 188 5.74 6.92 -17.58
C HIS A 188 7.13 6.60 -17.01
N TYR A 189 7.20 6.09 -15.78
CA TYR A 189 8.47 5.79 -15.09
C TYR A 189 9.34 4.76 -15.85
N SER A 190 8.75 3.92 -16.69
CA SER A 190 9.46 2.95 -17.54
C SER A 190 10.40 3.60 -18.55
N LYS A 191 10.25 4.90 -18.85
CA LYS A 191 11.18 5.64 -19.72
C LYS A 191 12.55 5.86 -19.09
N LYS A 192 12.62 5.87 -17.76
CA LYS A 192 13.86 6.03 -16.98
C LYS A 192 14.30 4.73 -16.30
N HIS A 193 13.38 3.79 -16.12
CA HIS A 193 13.57 2.56 -15.37
C HIS A 193 12.95 1.37 -16.11
N LEU A 194 13.37 1.14 -17.35
CA LEU A 194 12.77 0.10 -18.21
C LEU A 194 12.99 -1.29 -17.61
N GLU A 195 14.18 -1.55 -17.08
CA GLU A 195 14.50 -2.86 -16.48
C GLU A 195 13.57 -3.18 -15.29
N ALA A 196 13.36 -2.22 -14.40
CA ALA A 196 12.48 -2.38 -13.23
C ALA A 196 11.02 -2.61 -13.67
N TYR A 197 10.57 -1.87 -14.69
CA TYR A 197 9.26 -2.07 -15.30
C TYR A 197 9.12 -3.47 -15.91
N ALA A 198 10.09 -3.88 -16.72
CA ALA A 198 10.10 -5.16 -17.42
C ALA A 198 10.10 -6.33 -16.43
N LYS A 199 10.92 -6.27 -15.37
CA LYS A 199 10.91 -7.25 -14.26
C LYS A 199 9.54 -7.30 -13.58
N LYS A 200 8.90 -6.15 -13.31
CA LYS A 200 7.55 -6.09 -12.74
C LYS A 200 6.53 -6.79 -13.64
N VAL A 201 6.56 -6.53 -14.94
CA VAL A 201 5.62 -7.12 -15.91
C VAL A 201 5.74 -8.65 -15.95
N ALA A 202 6.96 -9.19 -16.01
CA ALA A 202 7.18 -10.64 -15.98
C ALA A 202 6.73 -11.24 -14.64
N LEU A 203 7.03 -10.58 -13.52
CA LEU A 203 6.63 -11.00 -12.19
C LEU A 203 5.11 -11.09 -12.05
N LEU A 204 4.37 -10.07 -12.52
CA LEU A 204 2.90 -10.06 -12.48
C LEU A 204 2.28 -11.25 -13.23
N GLN A 205 2.94 -11.80 -14.26
CA GLN A 205 2.46 -13.00 -14.93
C GLN A 205 2.64 -14.26 -14.06
N VAL A 206 3.82 -14.42 -13.45
CA VAL A 206 4.10 -15.55 -12.55
C VAL A 206 3.15 -15.55 -11.36
N LEU A 207 2.87 -14.37 -10.80
CA LEU A 207 2.04 -14.21 -9.63
C LEU A 207 0.61 -14.74 -9.82
N LYS A 208 0.07 -14.76 -11.04
CA LYS A 208 -1.27 -15.33 -11.35
C LYS A 208 -1.41 -16.80 -10.96
N TYR A 209 -0.29 -17.52 -10.89
CA TYR A 209 -0.23 -18.95 -10.57
C TYR A 209 0.29 -19.22 -9.15
N MET A 210 0.70 -18.18 -8.42
CA MET A 210 1.24 -18.31 -7.07
C MET A 210 0.11 -18.31 -6.03
N PRO A 211 0.27 -18.99 -4.90
CA PRO A 211 -0.61 -18.81 -3.75
C PRO A 211 -0.44 -17.39 -3.18
N GLN A 212 -1.43 -16.54 -3.35
CA GLN A 212 -1.38 -15.14 -2.91
C GLN A 212 -2.04 -14.93 -1.54
N SER A 213 -1.53 -13.97 -0.76
CA SER A 213 -2.27 -13.41 0.37
C SER A 213 -3.20 -12.30 -0.12
N ILE A 214 -4.10 -11.81 0.74
CA ILE A 214 -5.01 -10.72 0.38
C ILE A 214 -4.20 -9.46 0.05
N GLU A 215 -3.18 -9.14 0.85
CA GLU A 215 -2.27 -8.01 0.62
C GLU A 215 -1.56 -8.13 -0.74
N MET A 216 -1.19 -9.35 -1.12
CA MET A 216 -0.54 -9.58 -2.42
C MET A 216 -1.50 -9.40 -3.59
N SER A 217 -2.73 -9.94 -3.49
CA SER A 217 -3.76 -9.72 -4.50
C SER A 217 -4.07 -8.22 -4.66
N ASN A 218 -4.25 -7.54 -3.53
CA ASN A 218 -4.47 -6.11 -3.46
C ASN A 218 -3.32 -5.31 -4.09
N ALA A 219 -2.06 -5.69 -3.85
CA ALA A 219 -0.91 -5.03 -4.46
C ALA A 219 -0.87 -5.23 -5.99
N VAL A 220 -1.28 -6.38 -6.49
CA VAL A 220 -1.40 -6.67 -7.93
C VAL A 220 -2.49 -5.77 -8.55
N ASP A 221 -3.65 -5.66 -7.90
CA ASP A 221 -4.76 -4.83 -8.37
C ASP A 221 -4.40 -3.34 -8.37
N VAL A 222 -3.74 -2.86 -7.32
CA VAL A 222 -3.21 -1.48 -7.26
C VAL A 222 -2.20 -1.24 -8.37
N SER A 223 -1.32 -2.20 -8.67
CA SER A 223 -0.41 -2.06 -9.80
C SER A 223 -1.15 -1.99 -11.13
N TYR A 224 -2.23 -2.76 -11.34
CA TYR A 224 -3.00 -2.68 -12.58
C TYR A 224 -3.79 -1.37 -12.70
N ALA A 225 -4.37 -0.89 -11.59
CA ALA A 225 -5.08 0.38 -11.53
C ALA A 225 -4.15 1.54 -11.91
N ALA A 226 -2.94 1.57 -11.35
CA ALA A 226 -1.95 2.60 -11.65
C ALA A 226 -1.55 2.67 -13.14
N GLU A 227 -1.41 1.51 -13.80
CA GLU A 227 -1.05 1.45 -15.23
C GLU A 227 -2.24 1.84 -16.12
N SER A 228 -3.47 1.52 -15.68
CA SER A 228 -4.71 1.86 -16.40
C SER A 228 -5.22 3.28 -16.11
N GLY A 229 -4.49 4.08 -15.32
CA GLY A 229 -4.89 5.43 -14.94
C GLY A 229 -6.12 5.48 -14.04
N LYS A 230 -6.50 4.37 -13.41
CA LYS A 230 -7.66 4.29 -12.53
C LYS A 230 -7.28 4.65 -11.10
N GLY A 231 -8.17 5.38 -10.44
CA GLY A 231 -8.08 5.63 -9.01
C GLY A 231 -8.25 4.34 -8.20
N VAL A 232 -7.62 4.29 -7.03
CA VAL A 232 -7.80 3.22 -6.05
C VAL A 232 -8.44 3.83 -4.82
N THR A 233 -9.63 3.38 -4.48
CA THR A 233 -10.26 3.65 -3.17
C THR A 233 -10.22 2.37 -2.35
N ILE A 234 -9.93 2.48 -1.05
CA ILE A 234 -9.85 1.31 -0.16
C ILE A 234 -10.90 1.50 0.94
N ASP A 235 -11.97 0.72 0.87
CA ASP A 235 -13.04 0.67 1.86
C ASP A 235 -12.86 -0.58 2.73
N GLY A 236 -12.25 -0.39 3.91
CA GLY A 236 -11.94 -1.49 4.83
C GLY A 236 -10.89 -2.45 4.27
N ASP A 237 -11.21 -3.75 4.26
CA ASP A 237 -10.32 -4.81 3.72
C ASP A 237 -10.42 -4.95 2.17
N PHE A 238 -11.33 -4.22 1.52
CA PHE A 238 -11.57 -4.31 0.07
C PHE A 238 -11.03 -3.10 -0.68
N ILE A 239 -10.36 -3.38 -1.80
CA ILE A 239 -9.91 -2.36 -2.75
C ILE A 239 -10.94 -2.23 -3.88
N THR A 240 -11.52 -1.04 -4.02
CA THR A 240 -12.36 -0.68 -5.16
C THR A 240 -11.53 0.15 -6.14
N VAL A 241 -11.33 -0.39 -7.35
CA VAL A 241 -10.74 0.37 -8.45
C VAL A 241 -11.84 1.25 -9.03
N ASP A 242 -11.67 2.56 -8.89
CA ASP A 242 -12.63 3.54 -9.37
C ASP A 242 -12.69 3.48 -10.91
N GLN A 243 -13.84 3.07 -11.45
CA GLN A 243 -14.07 2.98 -12.89
C GLN A 243 -14.54 4.33 -13.48
N SER A 244 -14.84 5.33 -12.65
CA SER A 244 -15.56 6.56 -13.03
C SER A 244 -14.75 7.58 -13.83
N GLN A 245 -13.42 7.48 -13.89
CA GLN A 245 -12.59 8.59 -14.39
C GLN A 245 -12.45 8.69 -15.92
N ASN A 246 -13.14 7.86 -16.71
CA ASN A 246 -12.95 7.82 -18.17
C ASN A 246 -14.19 8.05 -19.04
N ASP A 247 -15.38 8.31 -18.48
CA ASP A 247 -16.62 8.34 -19.29
C ASP A 247 -17.05 9.75 -19.77
N GLU A 248 -16.27 10.81 -19.51
CA GLU A 248 -16.55 12.15 -20.03
C GLU A 248 -15.52 12.57 -21.09
N GLN A 249 -15.60 11.95 -22.28
CA GLN A 249 -15.36 12.56 -23.60
C GLN A 249 -15.34 11.47 -24.70
N GLU A 250 -16.47 10.79 -24.92
CA GLU A 250 -16.74 10.14 -26.21
C GLU A 250 -18.05 10.68 -26.79
N THR A 251 -17.96 11.79 -27.52
CA THR A 251 -18.95 12.12 -28.55
C THR A 251 -18.26 12.65 -29.79
N ASN A 252 -18.46 11.92 -30.89
CA ASN A 252 -18.28 12.25 -32.30
C ASN A 252 -16.86 12.59 -32.80
N ASP A 253 -16.25 11.64 -33.53
CA ASP A 253 -16.36 11.69 -34.99
C ASP A 253 -16.09 10.31 -35.61
N GLN A 254 -17.07 9.81 -36.38
CA GLN A 254 -16.89 8.70 -37.32
C GLN A 254 -16.62 9.23 -38.73
N ASN A 255 -15.77 8.48 -39.44
CA ASN A 255 -15.30 8.59 -40.84
C ASN A 255 -14.18 9.61 -41.08
N SER A 256 -13.02 9.26 -41.65
CA SER A 256 -12.81 8.36 -42.80
C SER A 256 -11.35 7.88 -42.91
N THR A 257 -11.19 6.72 -43.56
CA THR A 257 -9.97 6.06 -44.08
C THR A 257 -8.90 6.97 -44.70
N GLN A 258 -7.62 6.80 -44.33
CA GLN A 258 -6.48 6.33 -45.16
C GLN A 258 -5.11 6.68 -44.53
N ASN A 259 -4.16 5.77 -44.75
CA ASN A 259 -2.71 5.78 -44.48
C ASN A 259 -2.02 7.15 -44.35
N ASP A 260 -1.15 7.29 -43.35
CA ASP A 260 0.32 7.34 -43.56
C ASP A 260 1.06 7.24 -42.22
N ALA A 261 2.05 6.35 -42.15
CA ALA A 261 2.94 6.21 -41.00
C ALA A 261 4.14 7.15 -41.18
N PRO A 262 4.51 7.98 -40.18
CA PRO A 262 5.79 8.67 -40.22
C PRO A 262 6.91 7.74 -39.70
N SER A 263 8.07 7.86 -40.35
CA SER A 263 9.28 7.09 -40.08
C SER A 263 10.02 7.56 -38.83
N PHE A 264 10.76 6.60 -38.25
CA PHE A 264 11.55 6.66 -37.00
C PHE A 264 12.62 7.76 -36.93
N GLU A 265 12.87 8.50 -38.00
CA GLU A 265 13.93 9.52 -38.07
C GLU A 265 13.48 10.93 -37.66
N GLN A 266 12.17 11.20 -37.59
CA GLN A 266 11.66 12.54 -37.23
C GLN A 266 11.55 12.78 -35.71
N GLU A 267 11.60 11.75 -34.87
CA GLU A 267 11.56 11.90 -33.40
C GLU A 267 12.92 12.26 -32.79
N GLN A 268 14.04 12.07 -33.51
CA GLN A 268 15.38 12.36 -32.98
C GLN A 268 15.81 13.83 -33.06
N GLN A 269 15.13 14.69 -33.83
CA GLN A 269 15.55 16.09 -34.01
C GLN A 269 14.89 17.09 -33.04
N VAL A 270 13.83 16.71 -32.32
CA VAL A 270 13.15 17.60 -31.36
C VAL A 270 13.71 17.46 -29.93
N ALA A 271 14.51 16.43 -29.66
CA ALA A 271 15.09 16.16 -28.34
C ALA A 271 16.38 16.95 -28.02
N GLN A 272 16.90 17.75 -28.96
CA GLN A 272 18.09 18.59 -28.73
C GLN A 272 17.69 20.04 -28.46
N GLN A 273 17.12 20.33 -27.28
CA GLN A 273 17.26 21.62 -26.56
C GLN A 273 16.38 21.65 -25.29
N VAL A 274 16.72 20.82 -24.31
CA VAL A 274 16.43 21.12 -22.89
C VAL A 274 17.63 20.65 -22.08
N GLN A 275 18.50 21.57 -21.69
CA GLN A 275 19.50 21.32 -20.65
C GLN A 275 18.78 21.39 -19.31
N GLU A 276 18.39 20.23 -18.77
CA GLU A 276 18.06 20.08 -17.36
C GLU A 276 19.15 19.26 -16.67
N VAL A 277 19.63 19.80 -15.55
CA VAL A 277 20.81 19.36 -14.81
C VAL A 277 20.65 17.94 -14.30
N GLU A 278 21.57 17.09 -14.71
CA GLU A 278 21.74 15.69 -14.37
C GLU A 278 22.16 15.56 -12.89
N VAL A 279 21.38 14.86 -12.07
CA VAL A 279 21.79 14.46 -10.72
C VAL A 279 21.60 12.95 -10.61
N ASP A 280 22.73 12.25 -10.58
CA ASP A 280 22.85 10.80 -10.48
C ASP A 280 22.52 10.31 -9.05
N TYR A 281 21.76 9.21 -8.95
CA TYR A 281 21.15 8.70 -7.70
C TYR A 281 21.86 7.45 -7.14
N ALA A 282 23.16 7.30 -7.40
CA ALA A 282 23.99 6.37 -6.63
C ALA A 282 24.22 6.94 -5.21
N PRO A 283 24.14 6.12 -4.13
CA PRO A 283 24.46 6.59 -2.80
C PRO A 283 25.89 7.16 -2.76
N THR A 284 26.01 8.40 -2.32
CA THR A 284 27.29 9.11 -2.30
C THR A 284 28.29 8.43 -1.36
N PHE A 285 29.59 8.61 -1.62
CA PHE A 285 30.67 8.12 -0.77
C PHE A 285 30.46 8.45 0.72
N ALA A 286 29.94 9.65 1.03
CA ALA A 286 29.66 10.08 2.39
C ALA A 286 28.53 9.26 3.06
N GLN A 287 27.50 8.89 2.29
CA GLN A 287 26.37 8.10 2.77
C GLN A 287 26.80 6.65 3.07
N ILE A 288 27.57 6.03 2.18
CA ILE A 288 28.08 4.66 2.37
C ILE A 288 29.06 4.64 3.55
N LYS A 289 29.98 5.61 3.62
CA LYS A 289 30.92 5.75 4.74
C LYS A 289 30.21 5.89 6.09
N HIS A 290 29.17 6.71 6.16
CA HIS A 290 28.39 6.88 7.39
C HIS A 290 27.67 5.57 7.78
N GLY A 291 27.10 4.85 6.81
CA GLY A 291 26.47 3.55 7.03
C GLY A 291 27.45 2.50 7.57
N ILE A 292 28.65 2.42 7.01
CA ILE A 292 29.72 1.51 7.50
C ILE A 292 30.08 1.82 8.96
N LEU A 293 30.26 3.10 9.30
CA LEU A 293 30.67 3.51 10.65
C LEU A 293 29.57 3.32 11.70
N THR A 294 28.31 3.34 11.28
CA THR A 294 27.14 3.22 12.18
C THR A 294 26.53 1.81 12.21
N ALA A 295 27.07 0.88 11.41
CA ALA A 295 26.65 -0.51 11.37
C ALA A 295 26.72 -1.16 12.78
N LYS A 296 25.60 -1.74 13.23
CA LYS A 296 25.46 -2.40 14.55
C LYS A 296 25.42 -3.92 14.49
N SER A 297 25.41 -4.49 13.28
CA SER A 297 25.33 -5.93 13.07
C SER A 297 26.11 -6.35 11.82
N PRO A 298 26.56 -7.62 11.75
CA PRO A 298 27.18 -8.19 10.56
C PRO A 298 26.30 -8.02 9.31
N ALA A 299 24.99 -8.31 9.42
CA ALA A 299 24.06 -8.17 8.30
C ALA A 299 23.90 -6.73 7.78
N HIS A 300 24.05 -5.71 8.65
CA HIS A 300 24.06 -4.31 8.20
C HIS A 300 25.37 -3.96 7.46
N LEU A 301 26.46 -4.60 7.88
CA LEU A 301 27.79 -4.39 7.32
C LEU A 301 27.93 -5.05 5.94
N ASP A 302 27.32 -6.22 5.74
CA ASP A 302 27.22 -6.90 4.44
C ASP A 302 26.46 -6.02 3.42
N VAL A 303 25.37 -5.38 3.83
CA VAL A 303 24.62 -4.45 2.96
C VAL A 303 25.44 -3.21 2.57
N MET A 304 26.30 -2.72 3.48
CA MET A 304 27.21 -1.62 3.16
C MET A 304 28.36 -2.06 2.27
N GLU A 305 28.75 -3.33 2.35
CA GLU A 305 29.75 -3.94 1.47
C GLU A 305 29.27 -3.99 0.02
N ASP A 306 28.03 -4.45 -0.20
CA ASP A 306 27.41 -4.44 -1.53
C ASP A 306 27.35 -3.01 -2.11
N GLN A 307 26.91 -2.03 -1.32
CA GLN A 307 26.85 -0.62 -1.74
C GLN A 307 28.23 -0.02 -2.01
N ALA A 308 29.25 -0.42 -1.26
CA ALA A 308 30.63 0.02 -1.49
C ALA A 308 31.21 -0.59 -2.77
N MET A 309 30.87 -1.83 -3.11
CA MET A 309 31.32 -2.49 -4.35
C MET A 309 30.73 -1.84 -5.61
N ASP A 310 29.47 -1.39 -5.52
CA ASP A 310 28.73 -0.72 -6.58
C ASP A 310 29.10 0.77 -6.75
N HIS A 311 29.97 1.31 -5.91
CA HIS A 311 30.38 2.71 -5.98
C HIS A 311 31.23 2.99 -7.23
N ALA A 312 30.80 3.97 -8.04
CA ALA A 312 31.36 4.25 -9.37
C ALA A 312 32.85 4.65 -9.34
N ASN A 313 33.32 5.32 -8.28
CA ASN A 313 34.71 5.75 -8.16
C ASN A 313 35.59 4.66 -7.51
N LYS A 314 36.56 4.16 -8.26
CA LYS A 314 37.46 3.07 -7.87
C LYS A 314 38.30 3.36 -6.61
N ASP A 315 38.74 4.60 -6.42
CA ASP A 315 39.57 4.98 -5.26
C ASP A 315 38.72 5.11 -4.00
N GLU A 316 37.53 5.70 -4.13
CA GLU A 316 36.54 5.81 -3.05
C GLU A 316 36.01 4.43 -2.63
N ARG A 317 35.72 3.53 -3.59
CA ARG A 317 35.40 2.13 -3.32
C ARG A 317 36.48 1.43 -2.51
N LYS A 318 37.76 1.62 -2.87
CA LYS A 318 38.88 1.02 -2.13
C LYS A 318 38.95 1.52 -0.68
N GLN A 319 38.64 2.79 -0.45
CA GLN A 319 38.55 3.36 0.90
C GLN A 319 37.37 2.79 1.69
N LEU A 320 36.19 2.67 1.08
CA LEU A 320 35.00 2.09 1.71
C LEU A 320 35.23 0.62 2.10
N MET A 321 35.80 -0.19 1.20
CA MET A 321 36.13 -1.60 1.47
C MET A 321 37.15 -1.76 2.61
N THR A 322 38.09 -0.82 2.74
CA THR A 322 39.03 -0.80 3.87
C THR A 322 38.31 -0.52 5.19
N LEU A 323 37.33 0.38 5.19
CA LEU A 323 36.50 0.68 6.37
C LEU A 323 35.59 -0.49 6.75
N ILE A 324 35.00 -1.18 5.76
CA ILE A 324 34.20 -2.39 5.95
C ILE A 324 35.04 -3.48 6.61
N LYS A 325 36.24 -3.75 6.10
CA LYS A 325 37.16 -4.72 6.69
C LYS A 325 37.58 -4.37 8.12
N ALA A 326 37.80 -3.09 8.40
CA ALA A 326 38.13 -2.62 9.75
C ALA A 326 36.95 -2.76 10.72
N GLN A 327 35.72 -2.58 10.23
CA GLN A 327 34.51 -2.65 11.04
C GLN A 327 34.03 -4.10 11.21
N SER A 328 34.20 -4.98 10.21
CA SER A 328 33.89 -6.42 10.31
C SER A 328 34.77 -7.13 11.33
N ALA A 329 36.02 -6.69 11.52
CA ALA A 329 36.92 -7.18 12.56
C ALA A 329 36.37 -6.96 14.00
N LYS A 330 35.47 -5.99 14.20
CA LYS A 330 34.79 -5.76 15.50
C LYS A 330 33.66 -6.75 15.77
N PHE A 331 33.23 -7.49 14.74
CA PHE A 331 32.13 -8.45 14.81
C PHE A 331 32.59 -9.91 14.71
N GLN A 332 33.90 -10.15 14.57
CA GLN A 332 34.45 -11.50 14.66
C GLN A 332 34.70 -11.88 16.13
N PRO A 333 34.34 -13.10 16.58
CA PRO A 333 34.78 -13.61 17.86
C PRO A 333 36.29 -13.85 17.81
N ALA A 334 37.03 -13.31 18.79
CA ALA A 334 38.45 -13.59 18.95
C ALA A 334 38.64 -15.11 19.11
N ALA A 335 39.33 -15.73 18.17
CA ALA A 335 39.78 -17.11 18.31
C ALA A 335 41.27 -17.17 18.03
N GLU A 336 42.03 -17.61 19.04
CA GLU A 336 43.16 -18.53 18.88
C GLU A 336 43.64 -18.96 20.27
N VAL A 337 43.68 -20.27 20.55
CA VAL A 337 44.88 -21.04 20.99
C VAL A 337 44.57 -22.56 20.93
N GLN A 338 45.22 -23.22 19.94
CA GLN A 338 45.95 -24.51 19.94
C GLN A 338 45.34 -25.86 20.42
N GLU A 339 45.71 -26.89 19.64
CA GLU A 339 45.59 -28.34 19.88
C GLU A 339 46.15 -28.81 21.24
N SER A 340 45.46 -29.75 21.93
CA SER A 340 46.07 -30.96 22.53
C SER A 340 45.10 -31.87 23.32
N LYS A 341 45.21 -33.19 23.03
CA LYS A 341 44.98 -34.43 23.82
C LYS A 341 43.90 -34.51 24.95
N LYS A 342 43.08 -35.57 24.85
CA LYS A 342 42.34 -36.27 25.94
C LYS A 342 43.32 -36.79 27.02
N PRO A 343 42.98 -36.73 28.32
CA PRO A 343 42.55 -37.94 29.06
C PRO A 343 41.43 -37.71 30.11
N GLU A 344 40.67 -38.78 30.40
CA GLU A 344 39.77 -39.07 31.54
C GLU A 344 40.58 -39.39 32.85
N PRO A 345 40.02 -39.72 34.05
CA PRO A 345 38.63 -39.68 34.60
C PRO A 345 38.51 -39.23 36.11
N ALA A 346 37.30 -39.40 36.69
CA ALA A 346 36.96 -39.71 38.11
C ALA A 346 36.91 -38.55 39.14
N ALA A 347 35.99 -38.48 40.12
CA ALA A 347 34.85 -39.31 40.54
C ALA A 347 33.97 -38.54 41.55
N ASP A 348 32.90 -39.21 41.99
CA ASP A 348 31.95 -38.98 43.10
C ASP A 348 30.62 -38.33 42.70
N GLU A 349 29.43 -38.93 42.90
CA GLU A 349 28.96 -40.23 43.39
C GLU A 349 27.52 -40.41 42.83
N VAL A 350 27.01 -41.64 42.72
CA VAL A 350 25.72 -42.04 42.09
C VAL A 350 25.03 -43.04 43.05
N PRO A 351 23.72 -43.39 43.02
CA PRO A 351 22.42 -42.71 42.80
C PRO A 351 21.40 -43.03 43.96
N PRO A 352 20.05 -42.89 43.82
CA PRO A 352 19.25 -43.90 43.10
C PRO A 352 18.21 -43.34 42.10
N VAL A 353 17.90 -44.21 41.14
CA VAL A 353 17.01 -44.05 39.98
C VAL A 353 15.53 -44.11 40.37
N GLN A 354 14.67 -43.25 39.79
CA GLN A 354 13.35 -43.65 39.26
C GLN A 354 12.63 -42.54 38.46
N GLU A 355 12.14 -42.97 37.29
CA GLU A 355 10.97 -42.52 36.52
C GLU A 355 11.03 -41.37 35.48
N VAL A 356 10.38 -41.69 34.37
CA VAL A 356 10.29 -41.02 33.07
C VAL A 356 9.59 -39.67 33.21
N ALA A 357 10.24 -38.57 32.82
CA ALA A 357 9.59 -37.26 32.78
C ALA A 357 8.66 -37.16 31.56
N GLU A 358 7.35 -37.25 31.81
CA GLU A 358 6.26 -37.08 30.86
C GLU A 358 6.24 -35.67 30.23
N LYS A 359 5.88 -35.61 28.93
CA LYS A 359 5.59 -34.36 28.21
C LYS A 359 4.47 -33.58 28.93
N LYS A 360 4.74 -32.38 29.45
CA LYS A 360 3.69 -31.47 29.93
C LYS A 360 2.83 -31.01 28.74
N GLN A 361 1.53 -31.27 28.80
CA GLN A 361 0.54 -30.92 27.78
C GLN A 361 0.47 -29.40 27.55
N THR A 362 0.29 -29.00 26.30
CA THR A 362 0.15 -27.59 25.91
C THR A 362 -1.28 -27.09 26.15
N SER A 363 -1.45 -25.77 26.35
CA SER A 363 -2.75 -25.12 26.56
C SER A 363 -3.78 -25.44 25.46
N THR A 364 -3.30 -25.64 24.24
CA THR A 364 -4.11 -25.98 23.06
C THR A 364 -4.64 -27.41 23.11
N GLU A 365 -3.83 -28.36 23.60
CA GLU A 365 -4.23 -29.76 23.77
C GLU A 365 -5.27 -29.90 24.89
N VAL A 366 -5.07 -29.20 26.00
CA VAL A 366 -6.03 -29.15 27.12
C VAL A 366 -7.36 -28.54 26.67
N ARG A 367 -7.34 -27.43 25.91
CA ARG A 367 -8.56 -26.83 25.35
C ARG A 367 -9.32 -27.81 24.46
N LYS A 368 -8.60 -28.56 23.61
CA LYS A 368 -9.19 -29.55 22.70
C LYS A 368 -9.85 -30.69 23.47
N ALA A 369 -9.18 -31.22 24.50
CA ALA A 369 -9.73 -32.27 25.36
C ALA A 369 -10.99 -31.80 26.12
N MET A 370 -11.00 -30.56 26.63
CA MET A 370 -12.17 -30.00 27.32
C MET A 370 -13.35 -29.75 26.39
N LEU A 371 -13.13 -29.34 25.14
CA LEU A 371 -14.20 -29.22 24.14
C LEU A 371 -14.88 -30.57 23.85
N GLU A 372 -14.09 -31.63 23.77
CA GLU A 372 -14.60 -32.99 23.56
C GLU A 372 -15.44 -33.45 24.75
N GLN A 373 -15.02 -33.12 25.98
CA GLN A 373 -15.83 -33.36 27.19
C GLN A 373 -17.12 -32.52 27.23
N ILE A 374 -17.06 -31.25 26.81
CA ILE A 374 -18.23 -30.35 26.71
C ILE A 374 -19.28 -30.96 25.76
N SER A 375 -18.85 -31.38 24.56
CA SER A 375 -19.75 -31.99 23.57
C SER A 375 -20.41 -33.31 24.02
N GLY A 376 -19.83 -33.98 25.02
CA GLY A 376 -20.38 -35.21 25.60
C GLY A 376 -21.49 -34.99 26.62
N MET A 377 -21.69 -33.75 27.12
CA MET A 377 -22.65 -33.46 28.19
C MET A 377 -23.96 -32.92 27.64
N LYS A 378 -25.07 -33.58 27.98
CA LYS A 378 -26.43 -33.24 27.48
C LYS A 378 -27.32 -32.56 28.52
N ASN A 379 -26.75 -32.15 29.66
CA ASN A 379 -27.50 -31.60 30.78
C ASN A 379 -26.96 -30.22 31.16
N ALA A 380 -27.84 -29.21 31.09
CA ALA A 380 -27.52 -27.82 31.39
C ALA A 380 -27.02 -27.60 32.84
N LYS A 381 -27.40 -28.47 33.78
CA LYS A 381 -26.92 -28.39 35.17
C LYS A 381 -25.46 -28.82 35.30
N ASP A 382 -25.07 -29.85 34.56
CA ASP A 382 -23.71 -30.40 34.60
C ASP A 382 -22.73 -29.49 33.86
N LEU A 383 -23.17 -28.91 32.73
CA LEU A 383 -22.43 -27.87 32.02
C LEU A 383 -22.12 -26.64 32.88
N LYS A 384 -23.10 -26.19 33.69
CA LYS A 384 -22.88 -25.08 34.66
C LYS A 384 -21.85 -25.40 35.73
N THR A 385 -21.76 -26.66 36.16
CA THR A 385 -20.81 -27.06 37.22
C THR A 385 -19.34 -27.04 36.77
N ILE A 386 -19.06 -27.00 35.47
CA ILE A 386 -17.69 -27.07 34.92
C ILE A 386 -17.07 -25.68 34.72
N ILE A 387 -17.87 -24.62 34.65
CA ILE A 387 -17.42 -23.23 34.50
C ILE A 387 -16.35 -22.84 35.56
N PRO A 388 -16.54 -23.13 36.87
CA PRO A 388 -15.53 -22.81 37.88
C PRO A 388 -14.20 -23.57 37.71
N PHE A 389 -14.25 -24.80 37.19
CA PHE A 389 -13.05 -25.61 36.94
C PHE A 389 -12.23 -25.07 35.77
N ILE A 390 -12.89 -24.58 34.71
CA ILE A 390 -12.23 -23.92 33.58
C ILE A 390 -11.57 -22.61 34.02
N GLN A 391 -12.26 -21.84 34.87
CA GLN A 391 -11.73 -20.59 35.43
C GLN A 391 -10.46 -20.85 36.29
N GLY A 392 -10.46 -21.91 37.09
CA GLY A 392 -9.34 -22.32 37.95
C GLY A 392 -8.17 -23.04 37.26
N HIS A 393 -8.27 -23.38 35.97
CA HIS A 393 -7.27 -24.22 35.31
C HIS A 393 -5.94 -23.48 35.05
N GLU A 394 -4.82 -24.01 35.55
CA GLU A 394 -3.51 -23.32 35.51
C GLU A 394 -2.86 -23.31 34.11
N ILE A 395 -3.14 -24.30 33.26
CA ILE A 395 -2.54 -24.44 31.91
C ILE A 395 -3.32 -23.67 30.83
N LEU A 396 -4.56 -23.27 31.09
CA LEU A 396 -5.41 -22.59 30.10
C LEU A 396 -5.11 -21.08 30.07
N THR A 397 -4.87 -20.52 28.88
CA THR A 397 -4.75 -19.07 28.72
C THR A 397 -6.10 -18.39 28.96
N ALA A 398 -6.08 -17.10 29.33
CA ALA A 398 -7.30 -16.33 29.55
C ALA A 398 -8.25 -16.37 28.33
N ALA A 399 -7.69 -16.28 27.12
CA ALA A 399 -8.46 -16.39 25.88
C ALA A 399 -9.12 -17.77 25.69
N HIS A 400 -8.43 -18.85 26.04
CA HIS A 400 -8.99 -20.21 25.97
C HIS A 400 -10.08 -20.45 27.02
N LYS A 401 -9.93 -19.88 28.22
CA LYS A 401 -10.97 -19.93 29.26
C LYS A 401 -12.25 -19.23 28.80
N THR A 402 -12.14 -18.00 28.27
CA THR A 402 -13.27 -17.24 27.74
C THR A 402 -13.97 -17.98 26.61
N TYR A 403 -13.21 -18.59 25.70
CA TYR A 403 -13.78 -19.37 24.60
C TYR A 403 -14.62 -20.55 25.09
N LEU A 404 -14.08 -21.36 26.01
CA LEU A 404 -14.78 -22.54 26.56
C LEU A 404 -16.04 -22.14 27.34
N ILE A 405 -15.99 -21.05 28.11
CA ILE A 405 -17.13 -20.55 28.89
C ILE A 405 -18.26 -20.09 27.96
N ASN A 406 -17.93 -19.31 26.91
CA ASN A 406 -18.94 -18.86 25.94
C ASN A 406 -19.59 -20.02 25.20
N THR A 407 -18.84 -21.08 24.86
CA THR A 407 -19.39 -22.30 24.25
C THR A 407 -20.36 -23.01 25.20
N ILE A 408 -20.00 -23.14 26.48
CA ILE A 408 -20.87 -23.74 27.51
C ILE A 408 -22.15 -22.92 27.69
N GLU A 409 -22.05 -21.60 27.76
CA GLU A 409 -23.22 -20.72 27.90
C GLU A 409 -24.17 -20.81 26.71
N HIS A 410 -23.63 -20.94 25.49
CA HIS A 410 -24.42 -21.19 24.29
C HIS A 410 -25.15 -22.53 24.34
N GLU A 411 -24.48 -23.62 24.71
CA GLU A 411 -25.11 -24.95 24.81
C GLU A 411 -26.17 -25.02 25.92
N ILE A 412 -25.95 -24.34 27.04
CA ILE A 412 -26.98 -24.17 28.09
C ILE A 412 -28.20 -23.44 27.54
N GLY A 413 -27.98 -22.40 26.73
CA GLY A 413 -29.06 -21.66 26.05
C GLY A 413 -29.89 -22.55 25.14
N GLU A 414 -29.25 -23.45 24.37
CA GLU A 414 -29.94 -24.43 23.53
C GLU A 414 -30.74 -25.45 24.34
N LEU A 415 -30.18 -25.95 25.45
CA LEU A 415 -30.79 -26.98 26.31
C LEU A 415 -31.91 -26.45 27.23
N THR A 416 -32.06 -25.13 27.38
CA THR A 416 -33.06 -24.51 28.28
C THR A 416 -34.25 -23.86 27.57
N LYS A 417 -34.36 -24.02 26.24
CA LYS A 417 -35.52 -23.56 25.47
C LYS A 417 -36.79 -24.35 25.87
N PRO A 418 -37.86 -23.70 26.38
CA PRO A 418 -39.12 -24.38 26.67
C PRO A 418 -39.89 -24.76 25.39
N ALA A 419 -40.56 -25.91 25.40
CA ALA A 419 -41.41 -26.40 24.30
C ALA A 419 -42.73 -25.60 24.15
N GLU A 420 -43.12 -25.30 22.91
CA GLU A 420 -44.36 -24.57 22.49
C GLU A 420 -45.66 -25.35 22.79
N GLN A 421 -46.80 -24.76 23.22
CA GLN A 421 -47.87 -24.00 22.49
C GLN A 421 -49.02 -23.63 23.49
N PRO A 422 -50.13 -22.86 23.17
CA PRO A 422 -50.49 -22.02 22.00
C PRO A 422 -51.04 -20.58 22.30
N ALA A 423 -50.80 -19.68 21.33
CA ALA A 423 -51.58 -18.51 20.83
C ALA A 423 -52.10 -17.36 21.74
N THR A 424 -51.62 -16.12 21.46
CA THR A 424 -52.47 -14.95 21.13
C THR A 424 -51.69 -13.80 20.43
N GLN A 425 -51.84 -13.73 19.09
CA GLN A 425 -51.92 -12.58 18.16
C GLN A 425 -50.95 -11.36 18.21
N ALA A 426 -50.02 -11.31 17.23
CA ALA A 426 -49.80 -10.23 16.25
C ALA A 426 -48.80 -10.76 15.16
N PRO A 427 -48.84 -10.30 13.89
CA PRO A 427 -48.54 -11.14 12.73
C PRO A 427 -47.08 -11.57 12.61
N ALA A 428 -46.89 -12.83 12.22
CA ALA A 428 -45.59 -13.45 11.96
C ALA A 428 -44.88 -12.76 10.79
N VAL A 429 -44.02 -11.80 11.11
CA VAL A 429 -43.00 -11.32 10.17
C VAL A 429 -42.11 -12.52 9.83
N ASN A 430 -42.10 -12.92 8.57
CA ASN A 430 -41.26 -14.02 8.10
C ASN A 430 -39.79 -13.63 8.29
N GLU A 431 -39.09 -14.34 9.17
CA GLU A 431 -37.73 -14.03 9.58
C GLU A 431 -36.74 -14.00 8.41
N ILE A 432 -36.93 -14.89 7.42
CA ILE A 432 -36.11 -14.94 6.20
C ILE A 432 -36.34 -13.70 5.34
N LYS A 433 -37.60 -13.28 5.17
CA LYS A 433 -37.93 -12.05 4.43
C LYS A 433 -37.44 -10.82 5.17
N SER A 434 -37.60 -10.78 6.49
CA SER A 434 -37.09 -9.69 7.34
C SER A 434 -35.57 -9.56 7.23
N LYS A 435 -34.84 -10.68 7.20
CA LYS A 435 -33.38 -10.69 7.04
C LYS A 435 -32.96 -10.20 5.65
N SER A 436 -33.68 -10.61 4.61
CA SER A 436 -33.45 -10.15 3.23
C SER A 436 -33.67 -8.65 3.08
N THR A 437 -34.80 -8.14 3.59
CA THR A 437 -35.12 -6.70 3.59
C THR A 437 -34.11 -5.90 4.41
N ALA A 438 -33.70 -6.40 5.59
CA ALA A 438 -32.69 -5.76 6.41
C ALA A 438 -31.32 -5.67 5.71
N ASN A 439 -30.88 -6.75 5.06
CA ASN A 439 -29.63 -6.76 4.31
C ASN A 439 -29.66 -5.80 3.11
N GLY A 440 -30.78 -5.74 2.38
CA GLY A 440 -30.94 -4.78 1.27
C GLY A 440 -30.85 -3.33 1.75
N LEU A 441 -31.53 -3.00 2.86
CA LEU A 441 -31.48 -1.66 3.46
C LEU A 441 -30.07 -1.31 3.95
N LYS A 442 -29.35 -2.26 4.56
CA LYS A 442 -27.95 -2.04 4.99
C LYS A 442 -27.03 -1.72 3.83
N ILE A 443 -27.14 -2.45 2.73
CA ILE A 443 -26.35 -2.19 1.51
C ILE A 443 -26.65 -0.79 0.99
N SER A 444 -27.92 -0.39 0.91
CA SER A 444 -28.31 0.96 0.47
C SER A 444 -27.80 2.05 1.40
N ILE A 445 -27.84 1.82 2.73
CA ILE A 445 -27.28 2.74 3.73
C ILE A 445 -25.77 2.89 3.52
N GLU A 446 -25.04 1.78 3.42
CA GLU A 446 -23.58 1.78 3.26
C GLU A 446 -23.13 2.44 1.96
N SER A 447 -23.89 2.29 0.87
CA SER A 447 -23.62 2.92 -0.42
C SER A 447 -23.99 4.40 -0.49
N ALA A 448 -24.72 4.95 0.49
CA ALA A 448 -25.15 6.34 0.47
C ALA A 448 -23.96 7.29 0.59
N GLN A 449 -23.80 8.19 -0.39
CA GLN A 449 -22.67 9.12 -0.46
C GLN A 449 -22.95 10.48 0.19
N THR A 450 -24.23 10.83 0.41
CA THR A 450 -24.63 12.13 0.97
C THR A 450 -25.69 11.96 2.06
N VAL A 451 -25.78 12.95 2.96
CA VAL A 451 -26.80 13.00 4.01
C VAL A 451 -28.22 13.07 3.42
N GLU A 452 -28.37 13.67 2.23
CA GLU A 452 -29.64 13.74 1.49
C GLU A 452 -30.06 12.35 0.99
N ALA A 453 -29.17 11.60 0.33
CA ALA A 453 -29.43 10.22 -0.09
C ALA A 453 -29.75 9.31 1.10
N LEU A 454 -29.08 9.53 2.24
CA LEU A 454 -29.38 8.82 3.47
C LEU A 454 -30.77 9.20 4.05
N THR A 455 -31.23 10.43 3.83
CA THR A 455 -32.57 10.86 4.25
C THR A 455 -33.67 10.16 3.43
N ASP A 456 -33.45 9.96 2.13
CA ASP A 456 -34.37 9.19 1.28
C ASP A 456 -34.46 7.72 1.71
N ILE A 457 -33.32 7.11 2.05
CA ILE A 457 -33.28 5.74 2.58
C ILE A 457 -34.02 5.63 3.92
N ALA A 458 -33.99 6.67 4.75
CA ALA A 458 -34.75 6.71 6.00
C ALA A 458 -36.26 6.55 5.79
N GLN A 459 -36.79 7.05 4.67
CA GLN A 459 -38.18 6.86 4.30
C GLN A 459 -38.46 5.39 3.96
N THR A 460 -37.58 4.76 3.17
CA THR A 460 -37.67 3.33 2.83
C THR A 460 -37.57 2.42 4.07
N ILE A 461 -36.78 2.79 5.07
CA ILE A 461 -36.70 2.09 6.37
C ILE A 461 -38.04 2.19 7.12
N ARG A 462 -38.67 3.36 7.14
CA ARG A 462 -40.00 3.55 7.77
C ARG A 462 -41.07 2.71 7.08
N ASP A 463 -41.04 2.65 5.75
CA ASP A 463 -42.02 1.91 4.96
C ASP A 463 -41.82 0.38 5.09
N SER A 464 -40.59 -0.05 5.36
CA SER A 464 -40.24 -1.48 5.56
C SER A 464 -40.43 -1.98 7.00
N LYS A 465 -40.56 -1.07 7.96
CA LYS A 465 -40.76 -1.35 9.40
C LYS A 465 -41.85 -2.40 9.71
N PRO A 466 -43.06 -2.38 9.11
CA PRO A 466 -44.09 -3.37 9.43
C PRO A 466 -43.75 -4.80 8.98
N ASN A 467 -42.75 -4.96 8.10
CA ASN A 467 -42.33 -6.24 7.53
C ASN A 467 -41.00 -6.75 8.12
N MET A 468 -40.53 -6.16 9.22
CA MET A 468 -39.25 -6.50 9.87
C MET A 468 -39.42 -6.90 11.32
N THR A 469 -38.60 -7.85 11.77
CA THR A 469 -38.46 -8.17 13.20
C THR A 469 -37.79 -6.99 13.92
N ILE A 470 -38.02 -6.90 15.23
CA ILE A 470 -37.48 -5.82 16.07
C ILE A 470 -35.94 -5.83 16.03
N ASP A 471 -35.32 -7.02 16.06
CA ASP A 471 -33.86 -7.15 16.06
C ASP A 471 -33.24 -6.68 14.75
N HIS A 472 -33.80 -7.11 13.60
CA HIS A 472 -33.33 -6.66 12.29
C HIS A 472 -33.56 -5.16 12.07
N LEU A 473 -34.64 -4.59 12.62
CA LEU A 473 -34.89 -3.16 12.56
C LEU A 473 -33.87 -2.37 13.39
N ASN A 474 -33.57 -2.81 14.61
CA ASN A 474 -32.56 -2.17 15.44
C ASN A 474 -31.17 -2.21 14.79
N ASP A 475 -30.86 -3.31 14.12
CA ASP A 475 -29.61 -3.50 13.39
C ASP A 475 -29.50 -2.53 12.19
N VAL A 476 -30.55 -2.41 11.37
CA VAL A 476 -30.63 -1.41 10.29
C VAL A 476 -30.54 0.03 10.81
N LEU A 477 -31.22 0.34 11.92
CA LEU A 477 -31.18 1.68 12.53
C LEU A 477 -29.80 2.02 13.08
N ASN A 478 -29.06 1.03 13.62
CA ASN A 478 -27.68 1.22 14.06
C ASN A 478 -26.75 1.49 12.88
N THR A 479 -26.85 0.71 11.80
CA THR A 479 -26.10 0.96 10.54
C THR A 479 -26.40 2.36 10.00
N TYR A 480 -27.67 2.78 10.02
CA TYR A 480 -28.09 4.13 9.62
C TYR A 480 -27.43 5.22 10.47
N GLN A 481 -27.43 5.08 11.80
CA GLN A 481 -26.83 6.05 12.71
C GLN A 481 -25.32 6.16 12.51
N LEU A 482 -24.63 5.03 12.34
CA LEU A 482 -23.19 5.00 12.08
C LEU A 482 -22.84 5.67 10.75
N ARG A 483 -23.58 5.38 9.67
CA ARG A 483 -23.35 6.01 8.37
C ARG A 483 -23.67 7.49 8.39
N LYS A 484 -24.77 7.89 9.04
CA LYS A 484 -25.14 9.30 9.19
C LYS A 484 -24.03 10.08 9.88
N LYS A 485 -23.55 9.56 11.02
CA LYS A 485 -22.45 10.17 11.76
C LYS A 485 -21.18 10.27 10.91
N PHE A 486 -20.83 9.23 10.17
CA PHE A 486 -19.68 9.26 9.25
C PHE A 486 -19.81 10.35 8.17
N LEU A 487 -20.99 10.50 7.56
CA LEU A 487 -21.22 11.51 6.52
C LEU A 487 -21.27 12.94 7.09
N GLU A 488 -21.83 13.11 8.29
CA GLU A 488 -21.81 14.38 9.02
C GLU A 488 -20.37 14.75 9.43
N ASP A 489 -19.60 13.79 9.96
CA ASP A 489 -18.17 13.97 10.27
C ASP A 489 -17.36 14.26 9.00
N GLN A 490 -17.69 13.63 7.86
CA GLN A 490 -17.09 13.97 6.56
C GLN A 490 -17.41 15.40 6.13
N GLN A 491 -18.66 15.86 6.25
CA GLN A 491 -19.03 17.24 5.92
C GLN A 491 -18.38 18.26 6.86
N ASP A 492 -18.30 17.97 8.16
CA ASP A 492 -17.67 18.84 9.16
C ASP A 492 -16.14 18.90 8.98
N MET A 493 -15.52 17.83 8.48
CA MET A 493 -14.10 17.81 8.07
C MET A 493 -13.78 18.72 6.86
N PHE A 494 -14.78 19.18 6.11
CA PHE A 494 -14.64 20.15 5.00
C PHE A 494 -15.31 21.50 5.29
N ALA A 495 -15.96 21.67 6.45
CA ALA A 495 -16.54 22.94 6.88
C ALA A 495 -15.42 23.93 7.23
N GLY A 496 -14.98 24.71 6.23
CA GLY A 496 -13.97 25.76 6.39
C GLY A 496 -12.98 25.90 5.24
N VAL A 497 -13.05 25.05 4.20
CA VAL A 497 -12.37 25.30 2.93
C VAL A 497 -13.44 25.79 1.96
N PRO A 498 -13.49 27.08 1.61
CA PRO A 498 -14.32 27.51 0.50
C PRO A 498 -13.83 26.76 -0.74
N ASP A 499 -14.74 26.16 -1.51
CA ASP A 499 -14.47 25.81 -2.90
C ASP A 499 -14.11 27.11 -3.62
N LEU A 500 -12.82 27.43 -3.62
CA LEU A 500 -12.31 28.57 -4.37
C LEU A 500 -12.45 28.17 -5.82
N THR A 501 -13.41 28.81 -6.51
CA THR A 501 -13.50 28.73 -7.95
C THR A 501 -12.14 29.09 -8.56
N TRP A 502 -11.83 28.54 -9.74
CA TRP A 502 -10.59 28.90 -10.42
C TRP A 502 -10.44 30.43 -10.53
N THR A 503 -11.54 31.14 -10.82
CA THR A 503 -11.59 32.60 -10.84
C THR A 503 -11.16 33.23 -9.51
N ASP A 504 -11.65 32.75 -8.36
CA ASP A 504 -11.30 33.31 -7.06
C ASP A 504 -9.85 32.99 -6.66
N SER A 505 -9.31 31.85 -7.13
CA SER A 505 -7.88 31.52 -6.98
C SER A 505 -7.01 32.44 -7.85
N ALA A 506 -7.41 32.65 -9.10
CA ALA A 506 -6.73 33.53 -10.05
C ALA A 506 -6.75 35.01 -9.60
N ILE A 507 -7.86 35.49 -9.01
CA ILE A 507 -7.93 36.83 -8.41
C ILE A 507 -6.92 36.96 -7.26
N LYS A 508 -6.80 35.97 -6.38
CA LYS A 508 -5.79 35.99 -5.30
C LYS A 508 -4.36 35.99 -5.84
N GLN A 509 -4.11 35.26 -6.92
CA GLN A 509 -2.81 35.25 -7.58
C GLN A 509 -2.47 36.64 -8.13
N ILE A 510 -3.41 37.29 -8.82
CA ILE A 510 -3.30 38.68 -9.29
C ILE A 510 -3.06 39.63 -8.11
N GLU A 511 -3.85 39.56 -7.04
CA GLU A 511 -3.69 40.42 -5.86
C GLU A 511 -2.33 40.26 -5.18
N SER A 512 -1.71 39.08 -5.30
CA SER A 512 -0.38 38.78 -4.74
C SER A 512 0.79 39.02 -5.71
N ALA A 513 0.51 39.39 -6.96
CA ALA A 513 1.50 39.57 -8.03
C ALA A 513 2.51 40.67 -7.67
N LYS A 514 3.79 40.47 -8.02
CA LYS A 514 4.88 41.40 -7.68
C LYS A 514 5.34 42.25 -8.86
N ASN A 515 4.99 41.85 -10.08
CA ASN A 515 5.38 42.49 -11.32
C ASN A 515 4.30 42.20 -12.40
N GLN A 516 4.45 42.82 -13.58
CA GLN A 516 3.48 42.68 -14.67
C GLN A 516 3.44 41.26 -15.24
N ASP A 517 4.56 40.53 -15.24
CA ASP A 517 4.63 39.17 -15.77
C ASP A 517 3.81 38.19 -14.92
N ASP A 518 3.80 38.38 -13.60
CA ASP A 518 2.98 37.60 -12.67
C ASP A 518 1.47 37.79 -12.91
N ILE A 519 1.06 39.02 -13.31
CA ILE A 519 -0.33 39.33 -13.69
C ILE A 519 -0.66 38.69 -15.04
N ASN A 520 0.24 38.83 -16.02
CA ASN A 520 0.08 38.27 -17.36
C ASN A 520 0.01 36.74 -17.36
N ALA A 521 0.68 36.07 -16.41
CA ALA A 521 0.67 34.62 -16.28
C ALA A 521 -0.76 34.04 -16.11
N VAL A 522 -1.65 34.78 -15.46
CA VAL A 522 -3.05 34.37 -15.26
C VAL A 522 -3.84 34.41 -16.58
N TYR A 523 -3.50 35.33 -17.50
CA TYR A 523 -4.12 35.41 -18.83
C TYR A 523 -3.55 34.41 -19.83
N THR A 524 -2.41 33.80 -19.52
CA THR A 524 -1.82 32.72 -20.33
C THR A 524 -2.29 31.33 -19.91
N ASP A 525 -3.02 31.22 -18.82
CA ASP A 525 -3.61 29.95 -18.37
C ASP A 525 -4.74 29.54 -19.32
N PRO A 526 -4.72 28.33 -19.91
CA PRO A 526 -5.79 27.85 -20.79
C PRO A 526 -7.20 27.93 -20.17
N GLN A 527 -7.29 27.81 -18.83
CA GLN A 527 -8.54 27.85 -18.10
C GLN A 527 -9.15 29.25 -18.04
N PHE A 528 -8.37 30.32 -18.35
CA PHE A 528 -8.88 31.68 -18.50
C PHE A 528 -9.94 31.75 -19.59
N GLU A 529 -9.70 31.10 -20.74
CA GLU A 529 -10.61 31.20 -21.88
C GLU A 529 -11.95 30.51 -21.64
N GLU A 530 -11.96 29.51 -20.77
CA GLU A 530 -13.14 28.74 -20.36
C GLU A 530 -14.01 29.47 -19.33
N GLN A 531 -13.55 30.61 -18.78
CA GLN A 531 -14.32 31.38 -17.80
C GLN A 531 -15.47 32.17 -18.45
N SER A 532 -16.53 32.38 -17.66
CA SER A 532 -17.64 33.24 -18.06
C SER A 532 -17.18 34.70 -18.29
N ASP A 533 -17.86 35.44 -19.16
CA ASP A 533 -17.56 36.86 -19.41
C ASP A 533 -17.57 37.69 -18.12
N LYS A 534 -18.47 37.34 -17.18
CA LYS A 534 -18.58 37.99 -15.87
C LYS A 534 -17.34 37.75 -15.01
N ASP A 535 -16.76 36.56 -15.07
CA ASP A 535 -15.57 36.20 -14.31
C ASP A 535 -14.28 36.74 -14.94
N LYS A 536 -14.20 36.76 -16.27
CA LYS A 536 -13.15 37.50 -17.00
C LYS A 536 -13.14 38.97 -16.63
N GLN A 537 -14.31 39.62 -16.49
CA GLN A 537 -14.41 41.00 -16.02
C GLN A 537 -13.92 41.19 -14.58
N ARG A 538 -14.19 40.25 -13.68
CA ARG A 538 -13.68 40.29 -12.30
C ARG A 538 -12.16 40.19 -12.25
N LEU A 539 -11.57 39.33 -13.07
CA LEU A 539 -10.12 39.18 -13.21
C LEU A 539 -9.48 40.45 -13.77
N ASN A 540 -10.06 41.03 -14.82
CA ASN A 540 -9.62 42.31 -15.39
C ASN A 540 -9.63 43.44 -14.37
N LEU A 541 -10.68 43.53 -13.54
CA LEU A 541 -10.78 44.55 -12.49
C LEU A 541 -9.71 44.35 -11.40
N ALA A 542 -9.46 43.10 -11.00
CA ALA A 542 -8.41 42.77 -10.04
C ALA A 542 -7.00 43.10 -10.60
N ALA A 543 -6.76 42.81 -11.89
CA ALA A 543 -5.52 43.12 -12.57
C ALA A 543 -5.28 44.62 -12.64
N GLN A 544 -6.26 45.40 -13.11
CA GLN A 544 -6.16 46.86 -13.17
C GLN A 544 -5.87 47.48 -11.79
N LYS A 545 -6.54 46.98 -10.74
CA LYS A 545 -6.30 47.43 -9.37
C LYS A 545 -4.86 47.12 -8.96
N ARG A 546 -4.37 45.91 -9.20
CA ARG A 546 -3.00 45.54 -8.83
C ARG A 546 -1.95 46.28 -9.64
N GLU A 547 -2.17 46.47 -10.93
CA GLU A 547 -1.30 47.26 -11.80
C GLU A 547 -1.18 48.70 -11.30
N SER A 548 -2.29 49.31 -10.88
CA SER A 548 -2.27 50.64 -10.27
C SER A 548 -1.53 50.69 -8.94
N GLU A 549 -1.51 49.60 -8.16
CA GLU A 549 -0.74 49.50 -6.92
C GLU A 549 0.76 49.26 -7.16
N LEU A 550 1.13 48.62 -8.27
CA LEU A 550 2.52 48.27 -8.61
C LEU A 550 3.23 49.37 -9.42
N PHE A 551 2.49 50.10 -10.26
CA PHE A 551 3.03 51.02 -11.26
C PHE A 551 2.41 52.43 -11.25
N GLY A 552 1.42 52.69 -10.38
CA GLY A 552 0.70 53.96 -10.26
C GLY A 552 1.26 54.94 -9.24
#